data_AF-A0A2V9PMH2-F1
#
_entry.id   AF-A0A2V9PMH2-F1
#
_cell.length_a   1.000
_cell.length_b   1.000
_cell.length_c   1.000
_cell.angle_alpha   90.00
_cell.angle_beta   90.00
_cell.angle_gamma   90.00
#
_symmetry.space_group_name_H-M   'P 1'
#
loop_
_entity.id
_entity.type
_entity.pdbx_description
1 polymer ?
#
loop_
_entity_poly.entity_id
_entity_poly.type
_entity_poly.pdbx_seq_one_letter_code
_entity_poly.pdbx_strand_id
1 'polypeptide(L)'
;MGREINQHRDYSEDTAIKIDQEVRKIVNNGYAAAKDILSNNREAPVRIALALIEREVLDASDIKLLMEGKELPKIVPPPKADDGVQQVLKPEPGRAGLKGGEHPAPA
;
A
#
# COMPACT_ATOMS: atom_id res chain seq x y z
N MET A 1 -20.41 52.95 36.30
CA MET A 1 -20.53 51.62 35.66
C MET A 1 -19.58 51.62 34.47
N GLY A 2 -18.52 50.82 34.48
CA GLY A 2 -17.44 50.94 33.47
C GLY A 2 -16.11 50.27 33.84
N ARG A 3 -15.92 49.84 35.09
CA ARG A 3 -14.73 49.07 35.52
C ARG A 3 -14.80 47.58 35.16
N GLU A 4 -16.00 47.03 35.05
CA GLU A 4 -16.22 45.59 34.83
C GLU A 4 -15.94 45.17 33.37
N ILE A 5 -16.08 46.09 32.41
CA ILE A 5 -15.95 45.82 30.97
C ILE A 5 -14.47 45.71 30.54
N ASN A 6 -13.57 46.47 31.17
CA ASN A 6 -12.14 46.41 30.86
C ASN A 6 -11.50 45.13 31.40
N GLN A 7 -11.76 44.78 32.67
CA GLN A 7 -11.16 43.59 33.27
C GLN A 7 -11.52 42.30 32.53
N HIS A 8 -12.79 42.11 32.16
CA HIS A 8 -13.21 40.87 31.49
C HIS A 8 -12.57 40.70 30.10
N ARG A 9 -12.31 41.80 29.38
CA ARG A 9 -11.60 41.79 28.09
C ARG A 9 -10.12 41.47 28.27
N ASP A 10 -9.45 42.09 29.24
CA ASP A 10 -8.02 41.85 29.49
C ASP A 10 -7.75 40.38 29.85
N TYR A 11 -8.59 39.77 30.69
CA TYR A 11 -8.49 38.33 31.00
C TYR A 11 -8.82 37.44 29.79
N SER A 12 -9.77 37.84 28.95
CA SER A 12 -10.11 37.08 27.73
C SER A 12 -8.96 37.10 26.72
N GLU A 13 -8.26 38.23 26.59
CA GLU A 13 -7.11 38.41 25.71
C GLU A 13 -5.89 37.62 26.22
N ASP A 14 -5.54 37.74 27.49
CA ASP A 14 -4.46 36.95 28.10
C ASP A 14 -4.73 35.44 28.00
N THR A 15 -5.98 35.03 28.21
CA THR A 15 -6.39 33.63 28.06
C THR A 15 -6.24 33.16 26.61
N ALA A 16 -6.66 33.97 25.63
CA ALA A 16 -6.50 33.65 24.21
C ALA A 16 -5.02 33.50 23.81
N ILE A 17 -4.16 34.40 24.30
CA ILE A 17 -2.70 34.33 24.06
C ILE A 17 -2.14 33.01 24.61
N LYS A 18 -2.53 32.62 25.82
CA LYS A 18 -2.08 31.35 26.43
C LYS A 18 -2.54 30.13 25.63
N ILE A 19 -3.76 30.15 25.12
CA ILE A 19 -4.29 29.07 24.27
C ILE A 19 -3.45 28.95 22.99
N ASP A 20 -3.22 30.05 22.28
CA ASP A 20 -2.43 30.04 21.04
C ASP A 20 -0.99 29.56 21.26
N GLN A 21 -0.39 29.93 22.40
CA GLN A 21 0.93 29.45 22.79
C GLN A 21 0.96 27.93 23.00
N GLU A 22 -0.02 27.37 23.72
CA GLU A 22 -0.07 25.92 23.96
C GLU A 22 -0.40 25.15 22.67
N VAL A 23 -1.28 25.66 21.80
CA VAL A 23 -1.53 25.06 20.48
C VAL A 23 -0.24 25.03 19.66
N ARG A 24 0.49 26.15 19.59
CA ARG A 24 1.77 26.22 18.87
C ARG A 24 2.77 25.22 19.44
N LYS A 25 2.85 25.09 20.76
CA LYS A 25 3.75 24.16 21.44
C LYS A 25 3.41 22.71 21.11
N ILE A 26 2.13 22.33 21.11
CA ILE A 26 1.68 20.98 20.73
C ILE A 26 2.11 20.67 19.29
N VAL A 27 1.84 21.59 18.35
CA VAL A 27 2.20 21.40 16.94
C VAL A 27 3.71 21.28 16.75
N ASN A 28 4.48 22.16 17.38
CA ASN A 28 5.94 22.15 17.29
C ASN A 28 6.54 20.87 17.89
N ASN A 29 6.00 20.38 19.01
CA ASN A 29 6.44 19.13 19.62
C ASN A 29 6.15 17.94 18.71
N GLY A 30 4.96 17.89 18.10
CA GLY A 30 4.60 16.85 17.14
C GLY A 30 5.51 16.86 15.91
N TYR A 31 5.80 18.05 15.37
CA TYR A 31 6.73 18.21 14.26
C TYR A 31 8.15 17.74 14.61
N ALA A 32 8.67 18.17 15.76
CA ALA A 32 9.99 17.78 16.23
C ALA A 32 10.09 16.26 16.40
N ALA A 33 9.11 15.63 17.06
CA ALA A 33 9.06 14.19 17.23
C ALA A 33 9.02 13.44 15.88
N ALA A 34 8.17 13.87 14.94
CA ALA A 34 8.11 13.27 13.61
C ALA A 34 9.44 13.41 12.85
N LYS A 35 10.05 14.61 12.91
CA LYS A 35 11.35 14.86 12.29
C LYS A 35 12.44 13.99 12.90
N ASP A 36 12.46 13.81 14.20
CA ASP A 36 13.43 12.97 14.90
C ASP A 36 13.26 11.50 14.53
N ILE A 37 12.02 11.00 14.50
CA ILE A 37 11.72 9.61 14.06
C ILE A 37 12.22 9.39 12.63
N LEU A 38 11.90 10.28 11.70
CA LEU A 38 12.33 10.17 10.30
C LEU A 38 13.85 10.31 10.14
N SER A 39 14.48 11.18 10.93
CA SER A 39 15.93 11.41 10.87
C SER A 39 16.71 10.23 11.44
N ASN A 40 16.24 9.64 12.54
CA ASN A 40 16.85 8.46 13.17
C ASN A 40 16.69 7.20 12.32
N ASN A 41 15.63 7.12 11.51
CA ASN A 41 15.40 6.01 10.60
C ASN A 41 15.61 6.41 9.12
N ARG A 42 16.63 7.24 8.83
CA ARG A 42 16.80 7.90 7.52
C ARG A 42 16.78 6.95 6.31
N GLU A 43 17.25 5.72 6.47
CA GLU A 43 17.32 4.77 5.37
C GLU A 43 15.94 4.33 4.86
N ALA A 44 14.98 4.09 5.74
CA ALA A 44 13.67 3.56 5.33
C ALA A 44 12.87 4.56 4.46
N PRO A 45 12.73 5.87 4.82
CA PRO A 45 12.11 6.87 3.96
C PRO A 45 12.83 7.03 2.62
N VAL A 46 14.17 6.93 2.61
CA VAL A 46 14.94 7.00 1.36
C VAL A 46 14.63 5.80 0.45
N ARG A 47 14.59 4.59 1.00
CA ARG A 47 14.19 3.38 0.25
C ARG A 47 12.77 3.50 -0.30
N ILE A 48 11.83 4.01 0.50
CA ILE A 48 10.44 4.27 0.06
C ILE A 48 10.39 5.30 -1.06
N ALA A 49 11.11 6.42 -0.93
CA ALA A 49 11.16 7.44 -1.97
C ALA A 49 11.75 6.92 -3.29
N LEU A 50 12.82 6.13 -3.24
CA LEU A 50 13.41 5.49 -4.42
C LEU A 50 12.45 4.49 -5.06
N ALA A 51 11.80 3.64 -4.24
CA ALA A 51 10.81 2.70 -4.73
C ALA A 51 9.61 3.42 -5.39
N LEU A 52 9.22 4.59 -4.91
CA LEU A 52 8.14 5.39 -5.52
C LEU A 52 8.51 6.02 -6.86
N ILE A 53 9.80 6.20 -7.15
CA ILE A 53 10.26 6.65 -8.48
C ILE A 53 10.08 5.53 -9.49
N GLU A 54 10.27 4.27 -9.08
CA GLU A 54 10.09 3.09 -9.93
C GLU A 54 8.63 2.63 -10.00
N ARG A 55 7.89 2.77 -8.89
CA ARG A 55 6.49 2.36 -8.72
C ARG A 55 5.68 3.57 -8.32
N GLU A 56 4.74 4.01 -9.15
CA GLU A 56 3.88 5.15 -8.83
C GLU A 56 3.09 4.98 -7.51
N VAL A 57 2.81 3.73 -7.13
CA VAL A 57 2.04 3.37 -5.93
C VAL A 57 2.73 2.23 -5.18
N LEU A 58 2.70 2.29 -3.84
CA LEU A 58 3.16 1.22 -2.94
C LEU A 58 2.03 0.81 -2.00
N ASP A 59 1.82 -0.50 -1.86
CA ASP A 59 0.90 -1.06 -0.89
C ASP A 59 1.53 -1.20 0.51
N ALA A 60 0.70 -1.43 1.53
CA ALA A 60 1.16 -1.58 2.91
C ALA A 60 2.19 -2.72 3.08
N SER A 61 2.07 -3.80 2.32
CA SER A 61 3.05 -4.90 2.30
C SER A 61 4.41 -4.44 1.77
N ASP A 62 4.42 -3.63 0.72
CA ASP A 62 5.63 -3.10 0.11
C ASP A 62 6.34 -2.15 1.07
N ILE A 63 5.60 -1.25 1.72
CA ILE A 63 6.14 -0.35 2.74
C ILE A 63 6.78 -1.15 3.87
N LYS A 64 6.13 -2.21 4.34
CA LYS A 64 6.66 -3.06 5.42
C LYS A 64 7.98 -3.74 5.02
N LEU A 65 8.07 -4.27 3.80
CA LEU A 65 9.31 -4.85 3.28
C LEU A 65 10.45 -3.82 3.23
N LEU A 66 10.17 -2.62 2.75
CA LEU A 66 11.16 -1.53 2.67
C LEU A 66 11.60 -1.04 4.05
N MET A 67 10.68 -0.99 5.03
CA MET A 67 11.01 -0.70 6.43
C MET A 67 11.92 -1.77 7.03
N GLU A 68 11.70 -3.05 6.70
CA GLU A 68 12.55 -4.19 7.10
C GLU A 68 13.87 -4.29 6.32
N GLY A 69 14.10 -3.41 5.33
CA GLY A 69 15.30 -3.41 4.49
C GLY A 69 15.34 -4.52 3.43
N LYS A 70 14.18 -5.10 3.10
CA LYS A 70 14.04 -6.12 2.06
C LYS A 70 13.75 -5.48 0.71
N GLU A 71 14.14 -6.18 -0.35
CA GLU A 71 13.80 -5.77 -1.72
C GLU A 71 12.35 -6.08 -2.07
N LEU A 72 11.77 -5.27 -2.96
CA LEU A 72 10.42 -5.49 -3.45
C LEU A 72 10.39 -6.54 -4.57
N PRO A 73 9.33 -7.37 -4.65
CA PRO A 73 9.20 -8.38 -5.69
C PRO A 73 9.08 -7.74 -7.08
N LYS A 74 9.78 -8.28 -8.08
CA LYS A 74 9.73 -7.73 -9.46
C LYS A 74 8.28 -7.68 -9.96
N ILE A 75 7.91 -6.58 -10.63
CA ILE A 75 6.62 -6.47 -11.33
C ILE A 75 6.68 -7.44 -12.52
N VAL A 76 6.17 -8.65 -12.32
CA VAL A 76 5.91 -9.58 -13.42
C VAL A 76 4.58 -9.16 -14.03
N PRO A 77 4.55 -8.70 -15.30
CA PRO A 77 3.28 -8.53 -15.98
C PRO A 77 2.55 -9.88 -15.97
N PRO A 78 1.21 -9.88 -15.82
CA PRO A 78 0.45 -11.12 -15.87
C PRO A 78 0.82 -11.87 -17.15
N PRO A 79 1.02 -13.20 -17.10
CA PRO A 79 1.27 -13.97 -18.30
C PRO A 79 0.17 -13.63 -19.29
N LYS A 80 0.55 -13.23 -20.51
CA LYS A 80 -0.40 -13.02 -21.59
C LYS A 80 -1.29 -14.26 -21.63
N ALA A 81 -2.60 -14.06 -21.52
CA ALA A 81 -3.55 -15.14 -21.76
C ALA A 81 -3.13 -15.79 -23.09
N ASP A 82 -2.83 -17.07 -23.04
CA ASP A 82 -2.59 -17.89 -24.21
C ASP A 82 -3.85 -17.76 -25.07
N ASP A 83 -3.77 -16.98 -26.15
CA ASP A 83 -4.81 -16.91 -27.16
C ASP A 83 -4.91 -18.32 -27.73
N GLY A 84 -5.82 -19.11 -27.15
CA GLY A 84 -5.98 -20.53 -27.42
C GLY A 84 -6.21 -20.79 -28.90
N VAL A 85 -5.14 -20.96 -29.65
CA VAL A 85 -5.20 -21.57 -30.98
C VAL A 85 -5.34 -23.06 -30.72
N GLN A 86 -6.59 -23.50 -30.58
CA GLN A 86 -6.95 -24.91 -30.51
C GLN A 86 -6.37 -25.59 -31.77
N GLN A 87 -5.25 -26.29 -31.61
CA GLN A 87 -4.65 -27.04 -32.70
C GLN A 87 -5.53 -28.27 -32.95
N VAL A 88 -6.46 -28.15 -33.89
CA VAL A 88 -7.32 -29.25 -34.34
C VAL A 88 -6.42 -30.30 -35.00
N LEU A 89 -6.06 -31.33 -34.24
CA LEU A 89 -5.43 -32.54 -34.78
C LEU A 89 -6.41 -33.18 -35.77
N LYS A 90 -6.10 -33.09 -37.06
CA LYS A 90 -6.79 -33.86 -38.10
C LYS A 90 -6.61 -35.36 -37.80
N PRO A 91 -7.67 -36.17 -37.66
CA PRO A 91 -7.49 -37.61 -37.55
C PRO A 91 -7.07 -38.17 -38.90
N GLU A 92 -5.92 -38.85 -38.94
CA GLU A 92 -5.51 -39.64 -40.11
C GLU A 92 -6.41 -40.89 -40.27
N PRO A 93 -6.76 -41.28 -41.50
CA PRO A 93 -7.55 -42.48 -41.72
C PRO A 93 -6.64 -43.71 -41.72
N GLY A 94 -6.87 -44.59 -40.75
CA GLY A 94 -6.56 -46.01 -40.88
C GLY A 94 -5.32 -46.52 -40.14
N ARG A 95 -5.58 -47.28 -39.07
CA ARG A 95 -5.09 -48.66 -38.97
C ARG A 95 -5.90 -49.44 -37.94
N ALA A 96 -6.38 -50.58 -38.40
CA ALA A 96 -7.11 -51.59 -37.64
C ALA A 96 -6.28 -52.13 -36.46
N GLY A 97 -6.95 -52.40 -35.35
CA GLY A 97 -6.41 -53.09 -34.19
C GLY A 97 -7.54 -53.61 -33.30
N LEU A 98 -7.87 -54.88 -33.50
CA LEU A 98 -8.92 -55.65 -32.82
C LEU A 98 -8.60 -55.98 -31.35
N LYS A 99 -9.66 -56.39 -30.64
CA LYS A 99 -9.79 -57.00 -29.28
C LYS A 99 -10.15 -55.98 -28.18
N GLY A 100 -11.19 -56.18 -27.40
CA GLY A 100 -12.05 -57.34 -27.21
C GLY A 100 -12.64 -57.25 -25.80
N GLY A 101 -13.82 -57.84 -25.59
CA GLY A 101 -14.44 -57.90 -24.26
C GLY A 101 -15.89 -57.47 -24.28
N GLU A 102 -16.72 -58.31 -24.89
CA GLU A 102 -18.15 -58.35 -24.68
C GLU A 102 -18.46 -58.54 -23.19
N HIS A 103 -19.45 -57.83 -22.66
CA HIS A 103 -20.66 -58.46 -22.12
C HIS A 103 -21.75 -57.40 -21.83
N PRO A 104 -23.03 -57.82 -21.87
CA PRO A 104 -24.13 -57.04 -22.42
C PRO A 104 -24.94 -56.27 -21.38
N ALA A 105 -25.64 -55.23 -21.83
CA ALA A 105 -26.80 -54.63 -21.17
C ALA A 105 -28.06 -55.51 -21.41
N PRO A 106 -29.29 -55.11 -21.03
CA PRO A 106 -29.85 -54.57 -19.78
C PRO A 106 -31.16 -55.33 -19.39
N ALA A 107 -31.90 -54.83 -18.39
CA ALA A 107 -33.37 -54.74 -18.40
C ALA A 107 -33.82 -53.63 -17.44
#